data_AF-A0AAN6DNX8-F1
#
_entry.id   AF-A0AAN6DNX8-F1
#
_cell.length_a   1.000
_cell.length_b   1.000
_cell.length_c   1.000
_cell.angle_alpha   90.00
_cell.angle_beta   90.00
_cell.angle_gamma   90.00
#
_symmetry.space_group_name_H-M   'P 1'
#
loop_
_entity.id
_entity.type
_entity.pdbx_description
1 polymer ?
#
loop_
_entity_poly.entity_id
_entity_poly.type
_entity_poly.pdbx_seq_one_letter_code
_entity_poly.pdbx_strand_id
1 'polypeptide(L)'
;MAGLFFTPSLLAKGTATFFGVVEIIFGVRAIIWPSSFATAHGFIHLNTQFKRGSTEDFSPLVKSSGAQHIASGLGFVALCYLNDMKALGMCMCASSIAGFLDGVVVLNSLPANGESQKSKGSSADSEDEARKSGWAHCIAAALCGATGAYLLTSI
;
A
#
# COMPACT_ATOMS: atom_id res chain seq x y z
N MET A 1 14.42 37.93 1.21
CA MET A 1 14.51 36.46 1.26
C MET A 1 13.11 35.90 1.09
N ALA A 2 12.75 35.45 -0.11
CA ALA A 2 11.48 34.77 -0.36
C ALA A 2 11.64 33.30 0.05
N GLY A 3 11.49 33.01 1.34
CA GLY A 3 11.40 31.64 1.81
C GLY A 3 10.09 31.05 1.32
N LEU A 4 10.14 29.94 0.59
CA LEU A 4 9.00 29.04 0.44
C LEU A 4 8.56 28.67 1.87
N PHE A 5 7.54 29.34 2.39
CA PHE A 5 6.87 28.95 3.63
C PHE A 5 6.15 27.64 3.36
N PHE A 6 6.90 26.55 3.40
CA PHE A 6 6.36 25.21 3.31
C PHE A 6 5.63 24.95 4.62
N THR A 7 4.31 25.14 4.63
CA THR A 7 3.48 24.79 5.78
C THR A 7 3.44 23.25 5.81
N PRO A 8 3.98 22.57 6.83
CA PRO A 8 4.06 21.11 6.83
C PRO A 8 2.68 20.44 6.78
N SER A 9 1.65 21.17 7.24
CA SER A 9 0.24 20.81 7.09
C SER A 9 -0.23 20.74 5.62
N LEU A 10 0.25 21.62 4.74
CA LEU A 10 -0.05 21.58 3.31
C LEU A 10 0.64 20.39 2.63
N LEU A 11 1.89 20.11 3.01
CA LEU A 11 2.61 18.93 2.53
C LEU A 11 1.88 17.65 2.92
N ALA A 12 1.47 17.53 4.18
CA ALA A 12 0.77 16.35 4.67
C ALA A 12 -0.60 16.14 3.99
N LYS A 13 -1.34 17.21 3.71
CA LYS A 13 -2.56 17.13 2.90
C LYS A 13 -2.28 16.72 1.46
N GLY A 14 -1.24 17.29 0.85
CA GLY A 14 -0.85 16.97 -0.52
C GLY A 14 -0.46 15.51 -0.66
N THR A 15 0.34 14.99 0.27
CA THR A 15 0.73 13.56 0.28
C THR A 15 -0.48 12.67 0.56
N ALA A 16 -1.29 12.95 1.57
CA ALA A 16 -2.48 12.17 1.86
C ALA A 16 -3.49 12.15 0.70
N THR A 17 -3.68 13.28 0.02
CA THR A 17 -4.56 13.36 -1.16
C THR A 17 -3.99 12.54 -2.31
N PHE A 18 -2.69 12.66 -2.59
CA PHE A 18 -2.02 11.89 -3.64
C PHE A 18 -2.15 10.38 -3.40
N PHE A 19 -1.78 9.91 -2.20
CA PHE A 19 -1.87 8.49 -1.85
C PHE A 19 -3.32 8.02 -1.80
N GLY A 20 -4.25 8.85 -1.32
CA GLY A 20 -5.67 8.51 -1.30
C GLY A 20 -6.26 8.30 -2.71
N VAL A 21 -5.86 9.13 -3.68
CA VAL A 21 -6.26 8.95 -5.09
C VAL A 21 -5.65 7.67 -5.68
N VAL A 22 -4.37 7.41 -5.40
CA VAL A 22 -3.67 6.21 -5.86
C VAL A 22 -4.33 4.94 -5.29
N GLU A 23 -4.68 4.92 -4.01
CA GLU A 23 -5.43 3.85 -3.34
C GLU A 23 -6.79 3.59 -4.01
N ILE A 24 -7.56 4.64 -4.32
CA ILE A 24 -8.84 4.50 -5.02
C ILE A 24 -8.64 3.85 -6.40
N ILE A 25 -7.64 4.30 -7.16
CA ILE A 25 -7.32 3.73 -8.48
C ILE A 25 -6.96 2.24 -8.36
N PHE A 26 -6.14 1.88 -7.36
CA PHE A 26 -5.77 0.49 -7.10
C PHE A 26 -6.98 -0.36 -6.75
N GLY A 27 -7.83 0.12 -5.85
CA GLY A 27 -9.02 -0.61 -5.44
C GLY A 27 -10.04 -0.78 -6.56
N VAL A 28 -10.23 0.25 -7.40
CA VAL A 28 -11.06 0.16 -8.62
C VAL A 28 -10.48 -0.87 -9.59
N ARG A 29 -9.16 -0.90 -9.76
CA ARG A 29 -8.49 -1.88 -10.61
C ARG A 29 -8.67 -3.31 -10.09
N ALA A 30 -8.67 -3.53 -8.78
CA ALA A 30 -8.97 -4.82 -8.18
C ALA A 30 -10.43 -5.26 -8.39
N ILE A 31 -11.38 -4.33 -8.49
CA ILE A 31 -12.80 -4.64 -8.75
C ILE A 31 -13.05 -4.93 -10.24
N ILE A 32 -12.50 -4.12 -11.15
CA ILE A 32 -12.73 -4.25 -12.60
C ILE A 32 -11.86 -5.36 -13.20
N TRP A 33 -10.60 -5.49 -12.77
CA TRP A 33 -9.60 -6.43 -13.31
C TRP A 33 -8.91 -7.24 -12.19
N PRO A 34 -9.66 -8.03 -11.42
CA PRO A 34 -9.15 -8.77 -10.26
C PRO A 34 -8.01 -9.75 -10.61
N SER A 35 -8.02 -10.37 -11.78
CA SER A 35 -6.97 -11.31 -12.22
C SER A 35 -5.63 -10.61 -12.48
N SER A 36 -5.66 -9.47 -13.17
CA SER A 36 -4.47 -8.64 -13.43
C SER A 36 -3.93 -8.05 -12.12
N PHE A 37 -4.81 -7.65 -11.21
CA PHE A 37 -4.43 -7.16 -9.89
C PHE A 37 -3.78 -8.26 -9.03
N ALA A 38 -4.41 -9.44 -8.93
CA ALA A 38 -3.88 -10.57 -8.18
C ALA A 38 -2.50 -11.03 -8.68
N THR A 39 -2.28 -10.98 -10.00
CA THR A 39 -0.99 -11.31 -10.61
C THR A 39 0.07 -10.27 -10.31
N ALA A 40 -0.27 -8.97 -10.39
CA ALA A 40 0.67 -7.88 -10.15
C ALA A 40 1.09 -7.76 -8.67
N HIS A 41 0.20 -8.13 -7.75
CA HIS A 41 0.42 -8.01 -6.29
C HIS A 41 0.73 -9.34 -5.60
N GLY A 42 1.11 -10.37 -6.35
CA GLY A 42 1.65 -11.61 -5.76
C GLY A 42 0.63 -12.49 -5.04
N PHE A 43 -0.68 -12.29 -5.23
CA PHE A 43 -1.74 -13.16 -4.69
C PHE A 43 -1.84 -14.52 -5.43
N ILE A 44 -0.72 -15.01 -5.95
CA ILE A 44 -0.64 -16.21 -6.78
C ILE A 44 -1.00 -17.47 -5.98
N HIS A 45 -0.82 -17.47 -4.66
CA HIS A 45 -1.27 -18.59 -3.81
C HIS A 45 -2.79 -18.65 -3.62
N LEU A 46 -3.50 -17.51 -3.68
CA LEU A 46 -4.96 -17.50 -3.81
C LEU A 46 -5.40 -17.94 -5.21
N ASN A 47 -4.51 -17.84 -6.20
CA ASN A 47 -4.71 -18.20 -7.60
C ASN A 47 -4.54 -19.71 -7.87
N THR A 48 -4.14 -20.53 -6.88
CA THR A 48 -3.96 -21.99 -7.09
C THR A 48 -5.29 -22.74 -7.31
N GLN A 49 -6.43 -22.11 -7.04
CA GLN A 49 -7.78 -22.59 -7.39
C GLN A 49 -8.40 -21.87 -8.60
N PHE A 50 -7.64 -21.05 -9.33
CA PHE A 50 -8.17 -20.23 -10.41
C PHE A 50 -7.77 -20.76 -11.77
N LYS A 51 -8.75 -21.24 -12.53
CA LYS A 51 -8.58 -21.45 -13.97
C LYS A 51 -8.44 -20.09 -14.64
N ARG A 52 -7.22 -19.79 -15.11
CA ARG A 52 -6.89 -18.64 -15.95
C ARG A 52 -7.84 -18.62 -17.16
N GLY A 53 -8.88 -17.79 -17.14
CA GLY A 53 -9.80 -17.61 -18.27
C GLY A 53 -11.30 -17.86 -18.04
N SER A 54 -11.76 -18.21 -16.83
CA SER A 54 -13.20 -18.17 -16.52
C SER A 54 -13.58 -16.81 -15.92
N THR A 55 -14.63 -16.19 -16.45
CA THR A 55 -15.29 -14.98 -15.90
C THR A 55 -16.06 -15.24 -14.62
N GLU A 56 -16.13 -16.50 -14.18
CA GLU A 56 -16.86 -16.96 -13.01
C GLU A 56 -15.84 -17.47 -11.98
N ASP A 57 -16.09 -17.09 -10.72
CA ASP A 57 -15.29 -17.35 -9.50
C ASP A 57 -14.06 -16.46 -9.27
N PHE A 58 -14.32 -15.19 -8.94
CA PHE A 58 -13.33 -14.35 -8.28
C PHE A 58 -13.48 -14.41 -6.77
N SER A 59 -12.47 -14.95 -6.08
CA SER A 59 -12.37 -14.99 -4.62
C SER A 59 -12.80 -13.65 -4.00
N PRO A 60 -13.80 -13.66 -3.10
CA PRO A 60 -14.31 -12.44 -2.46
C PRO A 60 -13.21 -11.61 -1.78
N LEU A 61 -12.08 -12.24 -1.44
CA LEU A 61 -10.90 -11.63 -0.84
C LEU A 61 -10.21 -10.56 -1.72
N VAL A 62 -10.12 -10.78 -3.04
CA VAL A 62 -9.49 -9.79 -3.94
C VAL A 62 -10.39 -8.56 -4.08
N LYS A 63 -11.70 -8.79 -4.18
CA LYS A 63 -12.69 -7.71 -4.23
C LYS A 63 -12.79 -6.97 -2.90
N SER A 64 -12.69 -7.67 -1.77
CA SER A 64 -12.70 -7.03 -0.43
C SER A 64 -11.43 -6.22 -0.19
N SER A 65 -10.26 -6.72 -0.62
CA SER A 65 -9.02 -5.95 -0.62
C SER A 65 -9.15 -4.70 -1.50
N GLY A 66 -9.72 -4.83 -2.70
CA GLY A 66 -10.01 -3.68 -3.55
C GLY A 66 -10.93 -2.65 -2.89
N ALA A 67 -12.02 -3.10 -2.27
CA ALA A 67 -12.94 -2.24 -1.53
C ALA A 67 -12.27 -1.56 -0.34
N GLN A 68 -11.35 -2.25 0.35
CA GLN A 68 -10.56 -1.66 1.44
C GLN A 68 -9.66 -0.52 0.94
N HIS A 69 -8.98 -0.68 -0.20
CA HIS A 69 -8.18 0.40 -0.79
C HIS A 69 -9.05 1.59 -1.20
N ILE A 70 -10.25 1.36 -1.77
CA ILE A 70 -11.19 2.45 -2.07
C ILE A 70 -11.62 3.18 -0.80
N ALA A 71 -12.01 2.43 0.25
CA ALA A 71 -12.48 3.00 1.50
C ALA A 71 -11.37 3.80 2.21
N SER A 72 -10.15 3.25 2.25
CA SER A 72 -8.96 3.90 2.79
C SER A 72 -8.64 5.19 2.02
N GLY A 73 -8.58 5.13 0.69
CA GLY A 73 -8.28 6.30 -0.13
C GLY A 73 -9.34 7.40 -0.05
N LEU A 74 -10.64 7.02 -0.03
CA LEU A 74 -11.73 7.97 0.22
C LEU A 74 -11.65 8.57 1.61
N GLY A 75 -11.24 7.79 2.62
CA GLY A 75 -11.00 8.28 3.98
C GLY A 75 -9.94 9.39 4.02
N PHE A 76 -8.80 9.19 3.37
CA PHE A 76 -7.75 10.21 3.26
C PHE A 76 -8.22 11.49 2.57
N VAL A 77 -8.95 11.36 1.46
CA VAL A 77 -9.48 12.51 0.72
C VAL A 77 -10.56 13.25 1.53
N ALA A 78 -11.45 12.52 2.20
CA ALA A 78 -12.49 13.10 3.05
C ALA A 78 -11.89 13.87 4.23
N LEU A 79 -10.89 13.33 4.91
CA LEU A 79 -10.20 14.01 6.01
C LEU A 79 -9.45 15.26 5.54
N CYS A 80 -8.86 15.22 4.35
CA CYS A 80 -8.26 16.40 3.73
C CYS A 80 -9.30 17.48 3.41
N TYR A 81 -10.47 17.09 2.88
CA TYR A 81 -11.57 17.99 2.56
C TYR A 81 -12.19 18.63 3.80
N LEU A 82 -12.41 17.85 4.86
CA LEU A 82 -12.94 18.31 6.14
C LEU A 82 -11.93 19.12 6.96
N ASN A 83 -10.67 19.17 6.54
CA ASN A 83 -9.59 19.87 7.22
C ASN A 83 -9.34 19.36 8.66
N ASP A 84 -9.71 18.10 8.94
CA ASP A 84 -9.48 17.47 10.25
C ASP A 84 -8.09 16.82 10.28
N MET A 85 -7.11 17.66 10.62
CA MET A 85 -5.70 17.29 10.63
C MET A 85 -5.33 16.30 11.73
N LYS A 86 -6.12 16.23 12.83
CA LYS A 86 -5.88 15.27 13.93
C LYS A 86 -6.34 13.87 13.53
N ALA A 87 -7.53 13.76 12.95
CA ALA A 87 -8.00 12.50 12.38
C ALA A 87 -7.09 12.03 11.25
N LEU A 88 -6.64 12.96 10.37
CA LEU A 88 -5.67 12.65 9.32
C LEU A 88 -4.36 12.10 9.91
N GLY A 89 -3.82 12.77 10.95
CA GLY A 89 -2.61 12.33 11.64
C GLY A 89 -2.74 10.92 12.24
N MET A 90 -3.88 10.62 12.88
CA MET A 90 -4.17 9.28 13.40
C MET A 90 -4.23 8.22 12.29
N CYS A 91 -4.89 8.50 11.17
CA CYS A 91 -4.94 7.60 10.02
C CYS A 91 -3.55 7.33 9.43
N MET A 92 -2.69 8.36 9.35
CA MET A 92 -1.31 8.20 8.89
C MET A 92 -0.47 7.34 9.86
N CYS A 93 -0.62 7.53 11.16
CA CYS A 93 0.03 6.68 12.18
C CYS A 93 -0.45 5.22 12.09
N ALA A 94 -1.74 4.98 11.94
CA ALA A 94 -2.27 3.62 11.78
C ALA A 94 -1.76 2.96 10.49
N SER A 95 -1.71 3.73 9.39
CA SER A 95 -1.21 3.25 8.09
C SER A 95 0.30 2.98 8.11
N SER A 96 1.06 3.71 8.93
CA SER A 96 2.47 3.45 9.19
C SER A 96 2.69 2.04 9.75
N ILE A 97 1.90 1.64 10.75
CA ILE A 97 2.00 0.30 11.35
C ILE A 97 1.70 -0.77 10.30
N ALA A 98 0.62 -0.58 9.53
CA ALA A 98 0.24 -1.51 8.46
C ALA A 98 1.35 -1.65 7.39
N GLY A 99 1.90 -0.53 6.91
CA GLY A 99 2.97 -0.54 5.90
C GLY A 99 4.28 -1.14 6.42
N PHE A 100 4.58 -0.98 7.71
CA PHE A 100 5.75 -1.61 8.31
C PHE A 100 5.58 -3.13 8.41
N LEU A 101 4.40 -3.59 8.84
CA LEU A 101 4.08 -5.02 8.89
C LEU A 101 4.12 -5.65 7.49
N ASP A 102 3.58 -4.96 6.48
CA ASP A 102 3.63 -5.42 5.09
C ASP A 102 5.08 -5.54 4.58
N GLY A 103 5.92 -4.53 4.85
CA GLY A 103 7.35 -4.58 4.53
C GLY A 103 8.08 -5.74 5.21
N VAL A 104 7.77 -6.01 6.48
CA VAL A 104 8.32 -7.16 7.23
C VAL A 104 7.84 -8.49 6.64
N VAL A 105 6.58 -8.60 6.24
CA VAL A 105 6.04 -9.80 5.58
C VAL A 105 6.76 -10.05 4.25
N VAL A 106 6.95 -9.02 3.43
CA VAL A 106 7.70 -9.13 2.17
C VAL A 106 9.13 -9.60 2.43
N LEU A 107 9.82 -8.99 3.39
CA LEU A 107 11.20 -9.36 3.75
C LEU A 107 11.32 -10.79 4.31
N ASN A 108 10.33 -11.26 5.06
CA ASN A 108 10.29 -12.62 5.63
C ASN A 108 9.77 -13.67 4.65
N SER A 109 9.08 -13.27 3.58
CA SER A 109 8.62 -14.20 2.53
C SER A 109 9.74 -14.54 1.53
N LEU A 110 10.80 -13.72 1.47
CA LEU A 110 12.01 -13.98 0.69
C LEU A 110 12.71 -15.30 1.07
N PRO A 111 13.04 -15.58 2.35
CA PRO A 111 13.68 -16.84 2.73
C PRO A 111 12.79 -18.07 2.50
N ALA A 112 11.46 -17.94 2.58
CA ALA A 112 10.52 -19.04 2.33
C ALA A 112 10.39 -19.39 0.84
N ASN A 113 10.49 -18.41 -0.06
CA ASN A 113 10.47 -18.63 -1.51
C ASN A 113 11.80 -19.16 -2.07
N GLY A 114 12.92 -18.92 -1.37
CA GLY A 114 14.24 -19.45 -1.72
C GLY A 114 14.34 -20.98 -1.67
N GLU A 115 13.55 -21.66 -0.82
CA GLU A 115 13.49 -23.13 -0.79
C GLU A 115 12.60 -23.73 -1.89
N SER A 116 11.56 -23.02 -2.35
CA SER A 116 10.65 -23.48 -3.41
C SER A 116 11.16 -23.24 -4.84
N GLN A 117 12.13 -22.35 -5.05
CA GLN A 117 12.60 -21.95 -6.39
C GLN A 117 14.02 -22.44 -6.76
N LYS A 118 14.48 -23.59 -6.24
CA LYS A 118 15.74 -24.22 -6.69
C LYS A 118 15.71 -24.76 -8.15
N SER A 119 14.71 -24.38 -8.95
CA SER A 119 14.46 -24.82 -10.32
C SER A 119 14.04 -23.65 -11.21
N LYS A 120 14.98 -22.76 -11.53
CA LYS A 120 15.17 -22.05 -12.82
C LYS A 120 16.01 -20.79 -12.59
N GLY A 121 17.14 -20.70 -13.28
CA GLY A 121 18.08 -19.58 -13.20
C GLY A 121 17.44 -18.26 -13.65
N SER A 122 16.95 -17.49 -12.67
CA SER A 122 16.59 -16.07 -12.75
C SER A 122 16.28 -15.51 -11.32
N SER A 123 16.81 -16.14 -10.28
CA SER A 123 16.36 -15.94 -8.90
C SER A 123 17.02 -14.76 -8.19
N ALA A 124 18.24 -14.39 -8.55
CA ALA A 124 19.00 -13.35 -7.84
C ALA A 124 18.40 -11.94 -8.03
N ASP A 125 18.05 -11.57 -9.27
CA ASP A 125 17.50 -10.24 -9.57
C ASP A 125 16.10 -10.04 -8.93
N SER A 126 15.27 -11.09 -8.92
CA SER A 126 13.92 -11.04 -8.34
C SER A 126 13.95 -10.95 -6.81
N GLU A 127 14.93 -11.58 -6.16
CA GLU A 127 15.09 -11.53 -4.71
C GLU A 127 15.58 -10.15 -4.25
N ASP A 128 16.53 -9.57 -4.98
CA ASP A 128 17.02 -8.20 -4.73
C ASP A 128 15.94 -7.14 -4.96
N GLU A 129 15.08 -7.29 -5.97
CA GLU A 129 13.94 -6.38 -6.18
C GLU A 129 12.89 -6.50 -5.08
N ALA A 130 12.55 -7.71 -4.65
CA ALA A 130 11.60 -7.91 -3.55
C ALA A 130 12.17 -7.40 -2.22
N ARG A 131 13.48 -7.53 -1.98
CA ARG A 131 14.15 -6.96 -0.81
C ARG A 131 14.15 -5.43 -0.83
N LYS A 132 14.44 -4.81 -1.97
CA LYS A 132 14.32 -3.36 -2.16
C LYS A 132 12.88 -2.89 -1.93
N SER A 133 11.91 -3.63 -2.45
CA SER A 133 10.47 -3.35 -2.27
C SER A 133 10.05 -3.43 -0.80
N GLY A 134 10.48 -4.47 -0.06
CA GLY A 134 10.18 -4.60 1.37
C GLY A 134 10.75 -3.46 2.21
N TRP A 135 12.01 -3.07 1.95
CA TRP A 135 12.60 -1.90 2.61
C TRP A 135 11.93 -0.59 2.23
N ALA A 136 11.49 -0.45 0.97
CA ALA A 136 10.74 0.73 0.53
C ALA A 136 9.43 0.88 1.30
N HIS A 137 8.70 -0.21 1.57
CA HIS A 137 7.50 -0.21 2.40
C HIS A 137 7.82 0.21 3.85
N CYS A 138 8.88 -0.33 4.45
CA CYS A 138 9.30 0.06 5.81
C CYS A 138 9.68 1.55 5.91
N ILE A 139 10.38 2.09 4.92
CA ILE A 139 10.78 3.51 4.90
C ILE A 139 9.56 4.41 4.67
N ALA A 140 8.69 4.06 3.71
CA ALA A 140 7.46 4.80 3.45
C ALA A 140 6.54 4.82 4.68
N ALA A 141 6.44 3.68 5.39
CA ALA A 141 5.74 3.56 6.65
C ALA A 141 6.30 4.50 7.71
N ALA A 142 7.62 4.51 7.93
CA ALA A 142 8.26 5.39 8.91
C ALA A 142 8.01 6.88 8.61
N LEU A 143 8.11 7.29 7.34
CA LEU A 143 7.82 8.66 6.90
C LEU A 143 6.34 9.04 7.09
N CYS A 144 5.42 8.12 6.80
CA CYS A 144 3.99 8.29 7.04
C CYS A 144 3.71 8.49 8.53
N GLY A 145 4.30 7.66 9.39
CA GLY A 145 4.17 7.75 10.84
C GLY A 145 4.73 9.05 11.42
N ALA A 146 5.91 9.48 10.95
CA ALA A 146 6.50 10.76 11.36
C ALA A 146 5.63 11.96 10.96
N THR A 147 5.05 11.92 9.75
CA THR A 147 4.14 12.97 9.28
C THR A 147 2.84 12.97 10.09
N GLY A 148 2.28 11.79 10.40
CA GLY A 148 1.09 11.66 11.25
C GLY A 148 1.33 12.16 12.68
N ALA A 149 2.46 11.78 13.29
CA ALA A 149 2.85 12.24 14.62
C ALA A 149 3.08 13.76 14.67
N TYR A 150 3.63 14.34 13.59
CA TYR A 150 3.74 15.79 13.45
C TYR A 150 2.35 16.44 13.41
N LEU A 151 1.41 15.93 12.61
CA LEU A 151 0.05 16.46 12.54
C LEU A 151 -0.70 16.41 13.88
N LEU A 152 -0.42 15.41 14.71
CA LEU A 152 -1.00 15.28 16.05
C LEU A 152 -0.42 16.27 17.07
N THR A 153 0.83 16.70 16.89
CA THR A 153 1.55 17.56 17.84
C THR A 153 1.56 19.04 17.42
N SER A 154 1.29 19.35 16.15
CA SER A 154 1.42 20.69 15.58
C SER A 154 0.16 21.56 15.60
N ILE A 155 -0.94 21.11 16.24
CA ILE A 155 -2.25 21.81 16.28
C ILE A 155 -2.86 21.81 17.69
#